data_AF-A0A507AUX0-F1
#
_entry.id   AF-A0A507AUX0-F1
#
_cell.length_a   1.000
_cell.length_b   1.000
_cell.length_c   1.000
_cell.angle_alpha   90.00
_cell.angle_beta   90.00
_cell.angle_gamma   90.00
#
_symmetry.space_group_name_H-M   'P 1'
#
loop_
_entity.id
_entity.type
_entity.pdbx_description
1 polymer ?
#
loop_
_entity_poly.entity_id
_entity_poly.type
_entity_poly.pdbx_seq_one_letter_code
_entity_poly.pdbx_strand_id
1 'polypeptide(L)'
;MAETIIVTSNASAHPYYPTDLPMADFVPNQTGSVVLVGKFCVIWSSVLVAAHFIIKNVRPNTPKSNYLVAMWFTLCGSIHLFFEGYFSLNSLSNLASKQDVFGQLWKEYSLSDSRYLTQDSFLIPMETLTAFIWGPMSFACAYCIIMEHPLRWALQIIISVGQLYGTILYFGTCILAELVSQISFCRPEALYYWFYYFHFNAWWLAIPSYLIWQSACASTAAIAKVQATQETGKKKSQ
;
A
#
# COMPACT_ATOMS: atom_id res chain seq x y z
N MET A 1 -3.29 -42.17 30.78
CA MET A 1 -2.80 -40.85 31.22
C MET A 1 -2.18 -40.20 30.00
N ALA A 2 -2.78 -39.13 29.48
CA ALA A 2 -2.24 -38.41 28.33
C ALA A 2 -1.07 -37.55 28.81
N GLU A 3 0.11 -37.74 28.21
CA GLU A 3 1.26 -36.88 28.45
C GLU A 3 0.94 -35.47 27.96
N THR A 4 0.87 -34.53 28.90
CA THR A 4 0.92 -33.11 28.60
C THR A 4 2.33 -32.80 28.12
N ILE A 5 2.51 -32.71 26.81
CA ILE A 5 3.73 -32.15 26.20
C ILE A 5 3.76 -30.68 26.57
N ILE A 6 4.57 -30.32 27.56
CA ILE A 6 4.93 -28.93 27.82
C ILE A 6 5.89 -28.52 26.70
N VAL A 7 5.36 -27.90 25.66
CA VAL A 7 6.17 -27.17 24.70
C VAL A 7 6.71 -25.96 25.44
N THR A 8 7.94 -26.05 25.95
CA THR A 8 8.69 -24.88 26.40
C THR A 8 8.91 -23.99 25.19
N SER A 9 8.13 -22.91 25.06
CA SER A 9 8.35 -21.92 24.02
C SER A 9 9.67 -21.21 24.31
N ASN A 10 10.74 -21.59 23.60
CA ASN A 10 11.90 -20.72 23.41
C ASN A 10 11.47 -19.56 22.50
N ALA A 11 10.55 -18.71 22.96
CA ALA A 11 10.21 -17.48 22.28
C ALA A 11 11.47 -16.62 22.30
N SER A 12 12.10 -16.46 21.14
CA SER A 12 13.27 -15.62 21.01
C SER A 12 12.89 -14.18 21.33
N ALA A 13 13.63 -13.52 22.22
CA ALA A 13 13.34 -12.16 22.64
C ALA A 13 13.34 -11.22 21.42
N HIS A 14 12.23 -10.49 21.22
CA HIS A 14 12.05 -9.60 20.08
C HIS A 14 11.44 -8.26 20.51
N PRO A 15 11.60 -7.18 19.72
CA PRO A 15 11.14 -5.84 20.10
C PRO A 15 9.65 -5.56 19.80
N TYR A 16 8.94 -6.50 19.20
CA TYR A 16 7.55 -6.33 18.76
C TYR A 16 6.53 -6.53 19.88
N TYR A 17 5.33 -5.97 19.69
CA TYR A 17 4.21 -6.08 20.62
C TYR A 17 3.09 -6.94 20.02
N PRO A 18 2.42 -7.82 20.78
CA PRO A 18 2.75 -8.21 22.15
C PRO A 18 4.12 -8.87 22.29
N THR A 19 4.76 -8.75 23.47
CA THR A 19 6.14 -9.21 23.69
C THR A 19 6.26 -10.73 23.80
N ASP A 20 5.14 -11.43 23.97
CA ASP A 20 5.02 -12.88 24.06
C ASP A 20 4.63 -13.53 22.71
N LEU A 21 4.66 -12.78 21.61
CA LEU A 21 4.37 -13.31 20.28
C LEU A 21 5.33 -14.46 19.93
N PRO A 22 4.79 -15.60 19.44
CA PRO A 22 5.64 -16.70 18.99
C PRO A 22 6.30 -16.32 17.66
N MET A 23 7.56 -15.90 17.71
CA MET A 23 8.36 -15.57 16.53
C MET A 23 9.51 -16.57 16.38
N ALA A 24 9.24 -17.64 15.62
CA ALA A 24 10.27 -18.60 15.26
C ALA A 24 11.31 -17.94 14.36
N ASP A 25 12.58 -18.28 14.57
CA ASP A 25 13.71 -17.84 13.76
C ASP A 25 13.89 -16.31 13.65
N PHE A 26 13.40 -15.52 14.63
CA PHE A 26 13.62 -14.08 14.60
C PHE A 26 15.12 -13.74 14.65
N VAL A 27 15.55 -12.93 13.69
CA VAL A 27 16.91 -12.38 13.65
C VAL A 27 16.80 -10.86 13.63
N PRO A 28 17.40 -10.14 14.60
CA PRO A 28 17.43 -8.68 14.60
C PRO A 28 18.01 -8.09 13.30
N ASN A 29 17.59 -6.88 12.95
CA ASN A 29 18.18 -6.17 11.82
C ASN A 29 19.65 -5.86 12.08
N GLN A 30 20.51 -6.16 11.11
CA GLN A 30 21.92 -5.75 11.13
C GLN A 30 22.10 -4.26 10.80
N THR A 31 21.15 -3.70 10.04
CA THR A 31 21.14 -2.28 9.68
C THR A 31 20.28 -1.50 10.65
N GLY A 32 20.79 -0.37 11.17
CA GLY A 32 20.01 0.52 12.03
C GLY A 32 18.86 1.22 11.29
N SER A 33 17.80 1.57 12.03
CA SER A 33 16.53 2.12 11.51
C SER A 33 16.72 3.35 10.61
N VAL A 34 17.57 4.31 10.99
CA VAL A 34 17.83 5.53 10.19
C VAL A 34 18.38 5.18 8.81
N VAL A 35 19.27 4.21 8.73
CA VAL A 35 19.87 3.77 7.46
C VAL A 35 18.85 3.00 6.62
N LEU A 36 17.98 2.20 7.24
CA LEU A 36 16.90 1.52 6.54
C LEU A 36 15.90 2.51 5.94
N VAL A 37 15.39 3.46 6.74
CA VAL A 37 14.49 4.53 6.25
C VAL A 37 15.17 5.34 5.15
N GLY A 38 16.47 5.64 5.30
CA GLY A 38 17.25 6.28 4.24
C GLY A 38 17.27 5.47 2.93
N LYS A 39 17.50 4.15 3.00
CA LYS A 39 17.44 3.26 1.84
C LYS A 39 16.05 3.25 1.21
N PHE A 40 14.98 3.20 2.01
CA PHE A 40 13.60 3.27 1.52
C PHE A 40 13.37 4.56 0.72
N CYS A 41 13.74 5.72 1.28
CA CYS A 41 13.61 7.00 0.60
C CYS A 41 14.41 7.05 -0.71
N VAL A 42 15.64 6.53 -0.73
CA VAL A 42 16.49 6.50 -1.94
C VAL A 42 15.88 5.60 -3.02
N ILE A 43 15.38 4.42 -2.67
CA ILE A 43 14.77 3.48 -3.62
C ILE A 43 13.60 4.15 -4.33
N TRP A 44 12.63 4.68 -3.58
CA TRP A 44 11.43 5.26 -4.18
C TRP A 44 11.67 6.61 -4.87
N SER A 45 12.62 7.40 -4.36
CA SER A 45 13.04 8.62 -5.05
C SER A 45 13.68 8.30 -6.41
N SER A 46 14.50 7.24 -6.50
CA SER A 46 15.10 6.84 -7.77
C SER A 46 14.07 6.35 -8.78
N VAL A 47 13.04 5.61 -8.33
CA VAL A 47 11.88 5.23 -9.14
C VAL A 47 11.15 6.47 -9.67
N LEU A 48 10.87 7.46 -8.82
CA LEU A 48 10.21 8.70 -9.23
C LEU A 48 11.06 9.52 -10.19
N VAL A 49 12.39 9.59 -10.00
CA VAL A 49 13.29 10.27 -10.91
C VAL A 49 13.30 9.57 -12.29
N ALA A 50 13.37 8.24 -12.32
CA ALA A 50 13.29 7.49 -13.57
C ALA A 50 11.94 7.73 -14.27
N ALA A 51 10.83 7.66 -13.53
CA ALA A 51 9.49 7.95 -14.03
C ALA A 51 9.39 9.37 -14.59
N HIS A 52 9.98 10.37 -13.92
CA HIS A 52 10.04 11.74 -14.41
C HIS A 52 10.68 11.82 -15.79
N PHE A 53 11.87 11.25 -15.96
CA PHE A 53 12.57 11.26 -17.25
C PHE A 53 11.78 10.53 -18.33
N ILE A 54 11.22 9.36 -18.03
CA ILE A 54 10.38 8.60 -18.97
C ILE A 54 9.17 9.44 -19.41
N ILE A 55 8.43 10.00 -18.46
CA ILE A 55 7.23 10.82 -18.74
C ILE A 55 7.60 12.06 -19.55
N LYS A 56 8.68 12.75 -19.20
CA LYS A 56 9.10 13.96 -19.91
C LYS A 56 9.64 13.68 -21.31
N ASN A 57 10.22 12.50 -21.55
CA ASN A 57 10.63 12.06 -22.88
C ASN A 57 9.43 11.63 -23.74
N VAL A 58 8.47 10.91 -23.18
CA VAL A 58 7.29 10.42 -23.91
C VAL A 58 6.30 11.56 -24.18
N ARG A 59 6.06 12.43 -23.19
CA ARG A 59 5.08 13.51 -23.27
C ARG A 59 5.51 14.75 -22.48
N PRO A 60 6.36 15.62 -23.07
CA PRO A 60 6.96 16.77 -22.38
C PRO A 60 5.91 17.73 -21.79
N ASN A 61 4.83 17.94 -22.54
CA ASN A 61 3.76 18.91 -22.27
C ASN A 61 2.61 18.35 -21.43
N THR A 62 2.85 17.28 -20.66
CA THR A 62 1.83 16.71 -19.75
C THR A 62 1.38 17.77 -18.73
N PRO A 63 0.05 18.03 -18.58
CA PRO A 63 -0.47 18.95 -17.57
C PRO A 63 -0.02 18.57 -16.16
N LYS A 64 0.24 19.57 -15.30
CA LYS A 64 0.79 19.34 -13.94
C LYS A 64 -0.06 18.37 -13.12
N SER A 65 -1.39 18.45 -13.19
CA SER A 65 -2.29 17.53 -12.50
C SER A 65 -2.08 16.08 -12.95
N ASN A 66 -2.17 15.82 -14.26
CA ASN A 66 -1.95 14.49 -14.83
C ASN A 66 -0.55 13.96 -14.53
N TYR A 67 0.47 14.81 -14.60
CA TYR A 67 1.84 14.45 -14.23
C TYR A 67 1.92 13.96 -12.79
N LEU A 68 1.39 14.73 -11.82
CA LEU A 68 1.43 14.34 -10.40
C LEU A 68 0.67 13.04 -10.13
N VAL A 69 -0.49 12.84 -10.76
CA VAL A 69 -1.28 11.61 -10.61
C VAL A 69 -0.56 10.41 -11.26
N ALA A 70 0.09 10.59 -12.41
CA ALA A 70 0.90 9.54 -13.02
C ALA A 70 2.12 9.17 -12.15
N MET A 71 2.78 10.15 -11.54
CA MET A 71 3.87 9.92 -10.58
C MET A 71 3.38 9.16 -9.34
N TRP A 72 2.22 9.55 -8.80
CA TRP A 72 1.57 8.84 -7.69
C TRP A 72 1.30 7.37 -8.03
N PHE A 73 0.62 7.09 -9.15
CA PHE A 73 0.34 5.70 -9.54
C PHE A 73 1.60 4.91 -9.89
N THR A 74 2.67 5.57 -10.37
CA THR A 74 3.96 4.89 -10.58
C THR A 74 4.60 4.51 -9.24
N LEU A 75 4.53 5.39 -8.23
CA LEU A 75 4.99 5.09 -6.87
C LEU A 75 4.16 3.96 -6.25
N CYS A 76 2.83 4.05 -6.29
CA CYS A 76 1.94 3.00 -5.80
C CYS A 76 2.25 1.67 -6.48
N GLY A 77 2.29 1.63 -7.82
CA GLY A 77 2.59 0.42 -8.57
C GLY A 77 3.90 -0.23 -8.12
N SER A 78 4.91 0.59 -7.83
CA SER A 78 6.23 0.11 -7.42
C SER A 78 6.25 -0.39 -5.97
N ILE A 79 5.64 0.33 -5.04
CA ILE A 79 5.53 -0.09 -3.64
C ILE A 79 4.71 -1.38 -3.56
N HIS A 80 3.54 -1.41 -4.17
CA HIS A 80 2.66 -2.56 -4.16
C HIS A 80 3.33 -3.79 -4.78
N LEU A 81 3.83 -3.67 -6.02
CA LEU A 81 4.35 -4.84 -6.71
C LEU A 81 5.65 -5.37 -6.10
N PHE A 82 6.57 -4.48 -5.69
CA PHE A 82 7.90 -4.91 -5.25
C PHE A 82 8.03 -5.05 -3.74
N PHE A 83 7.49 -4.10 -2.96
CA PHE A 83 7.64 -4.12 -1.51
C PHE A 83 6.57 -5.00 -0.85
N GLU A 84 5.30 -4.76 -1.14
CA GLU A 84 4.20 -5.60 -0.63
C GLU A 84 4.22 -6.98 -1.30
N GLY A 85 4.57 -7.07 -2.58
CA GLY A 85 4.81 -8.35 -3.24
C GLY A 85 5.92 -9.17 -2.58
N TYR A 86 7.01 -8.53 -2.11
CA TYR A 86 8.03 -9.21 -1.32
C TYR A 86 7.45 -9.74 0.00
N PHE A 87 6.62 -8.95 0.70
CA PHE A 87 5.93 -9.42 1.90
C PHE A 87 5.03 -10.63 1.59
N SER A 88 4.16 -10.54 0.59
CA SER A 88 3.24 -11.62 0.21
C SER A 88 3.95 -12.93 -0.11
N LEU A 89 5.14 -12.87 -0.72
CA LEU A 89 5.93 -14.05 -1.06
C LEU A 89 6.71 -14.66 0.12
N ASN A 90 6.97 -13.89 1.19
CA ASN A 90 7.81 -14.32 2.31
C ASN A 90 7.08 -14.41 3.66
N SER A 91 5.84 -13.90 3.75
CA SER A 91 5.06 -13.81 4.99
C SER A 91 4.71 -15.17 5.60
N LEU A 92 4.61 -16.22 4.78
CA LEU A 92 4.31 -17.59 5.21
C LEU A 92 5.55 -18.42 5.58
N SER A 93 6.76 -17.94 5.34
CA SER A 93 7.99 -18.73 5.50
C SER A 93 8.93 -18.15 6.56
N ASN A 94 9.75 -17.17 6.20
CA ASN A 94 10.90 -16.76 7.01
C ASN A 94 11.17 -15.25 7.04
N LEU A 95 10.14 -14.41 6.90
CA LEU A 95 10.30 -12.95 6.90
C LEU A 95 11.06 -12.43 8.14
N ALA A 96 10.79 -12.99 9.32
CA ALA A 96 11.43 -12.62 10.58
C ALA A 96 12.95 -12.89 10.65
N SER A 97 13.49 -13.75 9.77
CA SER A 97 14.92 -14.05 9.71
C SER A 97 15.66 -13.33 8.59
N LYS A 98 14.95 -12.69 7.65
CA LYS A 98 15.54 -12.05 6.46
C LYS A 98 16.51 -10.93 6.81
N GLN A 99 17.60 -10.85 6.05
CA GLN A 99 18.63 -9.81 6.19
C GLN A 99 18.89 -9.04 4.89
N ASP A 100 18.15 -9.32 3.81
CA ASP A 100 18.14 -8.40 2.66
C ASP A 100 17.42 -7.09 3.00
N VAL A 101 17.53 -6.10 2.11
CA VAL A 101 17.01 -4.74 2.36
C VAL A 101 15.51 -4.74 2.61
N PHE A 102 14.73 -5.51 1.85
CA PHE A 102 13.27 -5.54 2.00
C PHE A 102 12.86 -6.30 3.24
N GLY A 103 13.49 -7.43 3.54
CA GLY A 103 13.24 -8.15 4.80
C GLY A 103 13.54 -7.31 6.04
N GLN A 104 14.65 -6.56 6.04
CA GLN A 104 14.97 -5.66 7.14
C GLN A 104 13.99 -4.47 7.23
N LEU A 105 13.57 -3.91 6.09
CA LEU A 105 12.55 -2.84 6.05
C LEU A 105 11.19 -3.31 6.56
N TRP A 106 10.77 -4.52 6.21
CA TRP A 106 9.53 -5.10 6.74
C TRP A 106 9.60 -5.29 8.24
N LYS A 107 10.70 -5.86 8.76
CA LYS A 107 10.93 -5.94 10.21
C LYS A 107 10.94 -4.57 10.89
N GLU A 108 11.55 -3.56 10.27
CA GLU A 108 11.54 -2.19 10.79
C GLU A 108 10.12 -1.62 10.82
N TYR A 109 9.34 -1.80 9.76
CA TYR A 109 7.94 -1.37 9.70
C TYR A 109 7.05 -2.14 10.68
N SER A 110 7.33 -3.43 10.93
CA SER A 110 6.60 -4.24 11.91
C SER A 110 6.72 -3.77 13.36
N LEU A 111 7.62 -2.82 13.66
CA LEU A 111 7.63 -2.14 14.96
C LEU A 111 6.35 -1.31 15.19
N SER A 112 5.71 -0.86 14.11
CA SER A 112 4.42 -0.16 14.18
C SER A 112 3.21 -1.08 14.07
N ASP A 113 3.40 -2.29 13.55
CA ASP A 113 2.37 -3.31 13.47
C ASP A 113 2.99 -4.70 13.29
N SER A 114 3.07 -5.45 14.38
CA SER A 114 3.71 -6.76 14.42
C SER A 114 2.96 -7.84 13.62
N ARG A 115 1.71 -7.58 13.20
CA ARG A 115 0.92 -8.51 12.38
C ARG A 115 1.60 -8.87 11.06
N TYR A 116 2.47 -7.99 10.55
CA TYR A 116 3.32 -8.26 9.40
C TYR A 116 4.36 -9.36 9.64
N LEU A 117 4.59 -9.80 10.88
CA LEU A 117 5.47 -10.92 11.21
C LEU A 117 4.71 -12.15 11.73
N THR A 118 3.38 -12.08 11.90
CA THR A 118 2.61 -13.11 12.61
C THR A 118 1.52 -13.79 11.76
N GLN A 119 1.76 -13.96 10.46
CA GLN A 119 0.84 -14.66 9.54
C GLN A 119 -0.64 -14.22 9.66
N ASP A 120 -0.87 -12.92 9.82
CA ASP A 120 -2.21 -12.38 10.05
C ASP A 120 -3.17 -12.67 8.89
N SER A 121 -4.38 -13.11 9.23
CA SER A 121 -5.39 -13.59 8.28
C SER A 121 -6.01 -12.49 7.43
N PHE A 122 -5.83 -11.23 7.80
CA PHE A 122 -6.25 -10.08 7.02
C PHE A 122 -5.10 -9.46 6.22
N LEU A 123 -3.95 -9.21 6.85
CA LEU A 123 -2.83 -8.52 6.19
C LEU A 123 -2.29 -9.31 5.00
N ILE A 124 -2.09 -10.63 5.14
CA ILE A 124 -1.53 -11.43 4.04
C ILE A 124 -2.41 -11.37 2.79
N PRO A 125 -3.72 -11.68 2.84
CA PRO A 125 -4.58 -11.58 1.66
C PRO A 125 -4.72 -10.15 1.12
N MET A 126 -4.83 -9.16 2.00
CA MET A 126 -4.98 -7.75 1.60
C MET A 126 -3.75 -7.29 0.81
N GLU A 127 -2.55 -7.47 1.36
CA GLU A 127 -1.31 -7.10 0.69
C GLU A 127 -1.06 -7.92 -0.58
N THR A 128 -1.49 -9.19 -0.62
CA THR A 128 -1.38 -10.02 -1.82
C THR A 128 -2.23 -9.50 -2.97
N LEU A 129 -3.48 -9.09 -2.69
CA LEU A 129 -4.33 -8.44 -3.69
C LEU A 129 -3.73 -7.09 -4.11
N THR A 130 -3.22 -6.31 -3.15
CA THR A 130 -2.58 -5.03 -3.45
C THR A 130 -1.35 -5.21 -4.35
N ALA A 131 -0.49 -6.16 -4.04
CA ALA A 131 0.71 -6.45 -4.79
C ALA A 131 0.42 -6.93 -6.22
N PHE A 132 -0.43 -7.96 -6.38
CA PHE A 132 -0.58 -8.66 -7.66
C PHE A 132 -1.75 -8.17 -8.52
N ILE A 133 -2.63 -7.33 -7.98
CA ILE A 133 -3.71 -6.70 -8.75
C ILE A 133 -3.50 -5.18 -8.81
N TRP A 134 -3.45 -4.51 -7.65
CA TRP A 134 -3.37 -3.04 -7.61
C TRP A 134 -2.00 -2.51 -8.05
N GLY A 135 -0.92 -3.25 -7.83
CA GLY A 135 0.42 -2.93 -8.33
C GLY A 135 0.47 -2.81 -9.85
N PRO A 136 0.21 -3.90 -10.61
CA PRO A 136 0.16 -3.86 -12.07
C PRO A 136 -0.88 -2.87 -12.62
N MET A 137 -2.06 -2.79 -12.02
CA MET A 137 -3.10 -1.85 -12.46
C MET A 137 -2.69 -0.39 -12.26
N SER A 138 -1.90 -0.07 -11.23
CA SER A 138 -1.38 1.28 -11.01
C SER A 138 -0.43 1.70 -12.13
N PHE A 139 0.46 0.82 -12.59
CA PHE A 139 1.29 1.11 -13.77
C PHE A 139 0.44 1.27 -15.05
N ALA A 140 -0.57 0.44 -15.25
CA ALA A 140 -1.50 0.59 -16.37
C ALA A 140 -2.28 1.92 -16.31
N CYS A 141 -2.66 2.36 -15.13
CA CYS A 141 -3.31 3.65 -14.91
C CYS A 141 -2.36 4.82 -15.21
N ALA A 142 -1.12 4.77 -14.72
CA ALA A 142 -0.09 5.76 -15.04
C ALA A 142 0.12 5.86 -16.56
N TYR A 143 0.25 4.72 -17.26
CA TYR A 143 0.32 4.68 -18.72
C TYR A 143 -0.90 5.32 -19.38
N CYS A 144 -2.12 4.97 -18.97
CA CYS A 144 -3.35 5.55 -19.51
C CYS A 144 -3.43 7.06 -19.28
N ILE A 145 -2.92 7.57 -18.17
CA ILE A 145 -2.88 9.02 -17.89
C ILE A 145 -1.94 9.72 -18.88
N ILE A 146 -0.72 9.19 -19.07
CA ILE A 146 0.26 9.79 -19.98
C ILE A 146 -0.21 9.72 -21.43
N MET A 147 -0.81 8.61 -21.83
CA MET A 147 -1.33 8.41 -23.19
C MET A 147 -2.71 9.04 -23.41
N GLU A 148 -3.28 9.72 -22.42
CA GLU A 148 -4.65 10.28 -22.46
C GLU A 148 -5.73 9.26 -22.84
N HIS A 149 -5.52 8.01 -22.46
CA HIS A 149 -6.45 6.93 -22.74
C HIS A 149 -7.70 7.07 -21.84
N PRO A 150 -8.94 6.94 -22.38
CA PRO A 150 -10.17 7.13 -21.60
C PRO A 150 -10.33 6.15 -20.44
N LEU A 151 -9.74 4.95 -20.53
CA LEU A 151 -9.72 3.98 -19.41
C LEU A 151 -9.06 4.52 -18.15
N ARG A 152 -8.28 5.60 -18.22
CA ARG A 152 -7.62 6.18 -17.04
C ARG A 152 -8.59 6.44 -15.89
N TRP A 153 -9.81 6.88 -16.18
CA TRP A 153 -10.77 7.25 -15.14
C TRP A 153 -11.34 6.03 -14.44
N ALA A 154 -11.62 4.96 -15.20
CA ALA A 154 -12.08 3.68 -14.69
C ALA A 154 -11.00 2.99 -13.85
N LEU A 155 -9.75 2.95 -14.35
CA LEU A 155 -8.63 2.39 -13.59
C LEU A 155 -8.37 3.20 -12.32
N GLN A 156 -8.31 4.53 -12.43
CA GLN A 156 -8.07 5.42 -11.30
C GLN A 156 -9.09 5.21 -10.18
N ILE A 157 -10.39 5.14 -10.50
CA ILE A 157 -11.42 4.97 -9.46
C ILE A 157 -11.38 3.58 -8.84
N ILE A 158 -11.20 2.51 -9.64
CA ILE A 158 -11.14 1.13 -9.12
C ILE A 158 -9.97 0.97 -8.15
N ILE A 159 -8.77 1.40 -8.55
CA ILE A 159 -7.57 1.28 -7.73
C ILE A 159 -7.70 2.16 -6.47
N SER A 160 -8.17 3.40 -6.62
CA SER A 160 -8.28 4.33 -5.49
C SER A 160 -9.31 3.86 -4.46
N VAL A 161 -10.43 3.27 -4.89
CA VAL A 161 -11.40 2.64 -3.97
C VAL A 161 -10.75 1.45 -3.26
N GLY A 162 -10.03 0.59 -3.99
CA GLY A 162 -9.32 -0.56 -3.41
C GLY A 162 -8.31 -0.14 -2.34
N GLN A 163 -7.48 0.87 -2.64
CA GLN A 163 -6.52 1.44 -1.71
C GLN A 163 -7.20 2.01 -0.46
N LEU A 164 -8.20 2.88 -0.64
CA LEU A 164 -8.93 3.47 0.49
C LEU A 164 -9.62 2.41 1.35
N TYR A 165 -10.26 1.43 0.73
CA TYR A 165 -10.94 0.35 1.43
C TYR A 165 -9.96 -0.52 2.21
N GLY A 166 -8.86 -0.94 1.59
CA GLY A 166 -7.79 -1.71 2.24
C GLY A 166 -7.20 -0.97 3.44
N THR A 167 -6.91 0.33 3.30
CA THR A 167 -6.36 1.16 4.38
C THR A 167 -7.37 1.37 5.52
N ILE A 168 -8.66 1.57 5.22
CA ILE A 168 -9.69 1.66 6.27
C ILE A 168 -9.80 0.35 7.05
N LEU A 169 -9.79 -0.79 6.36
CA LEU A 169 -9.81 -2.10 7.02
C LEU A 169 -8.52 -2.38 7.79
N TYR A 170 -7.36 -1.94 7.29
CA TYR A 170 -6.08 -2.02 7.99
C TYR A 170 -6.15 -1.33 9.36
N PHE A 171 -6.62 -0.08 9.38
CA PHE A 171 -6.83 0.64 10.64
C PHE A 171 -7.91 0.00 11.50
N GLY A 172 -9.05 -0.35 10.90
CA GLY A 172 -10.20 -0.90 11.60
C GLY A 172 -9.91 -2.23 12.29
N THR A 173 -9.14 -3.12 11.66
CA THR A 173 -8.78 -4.42 12.23
C THR A 173 -7.82 -4.28 13.42
N CYS A 174 -6.88 -3.33 13.37
CA CYS A 174 -6.00 -3.05 14.52
C CYS A 174 -6.79 -2.47 15.69
N ILE A 175 -7.64 -1.47 15.42
CA ILE A 175 -8.49 -0.84 16.44
C ILE A 175 -9.44 -1.87 17.07
N LEU A 176 -10.01 -2.75 16.24
CA LEU A 176 -10.90 -3.80 16.75
C LEU A 176 -10.16 -4.78 17.67
N ALA A 177 -8.93 -5.17 17.33
CA ALA A 177 -8.12 -6.03 18.18
C ALA A 177 -7.78 -5.37 19.53
N GLU A 178 -7.51 -4.07 19.53
CA GLU A 178 -7.27 -3.33 20.76
C GLU A 178 -8.55 -3.21 21.61
N LEU A 179 -9.68 -2.88 21.00
CA LEU A 179 -10.95 -2.69 21.72
C LEU A 179 -11.55 -4.01 22.24
N VAL A 180 -11.51 -5.08 21.45
CA VAL A 180 -12.20 -6.34 21.74
C VAL A 180 -11.28 -7.33 22.42
N SER A 181 -10.08 -7.52 21.89
CA SER A 181 -9.13 -8.54 22.36
C SER A 181 -8.13 -7.97 23.37
N GLN A 182 -8.09 -6.66 23.58
CA GLN A 182 -7.11 -5.98 24.43
C GLN A 182 -5.66 -6.28 24.01
N ILE A 183 -5.45 -6.43 22.70
CA ILE A 183 -4.15 -6.69 22.09
C ILE A 183 -3.71 -5.45 21.33
N SER A 184 -2.52 -4.95 21.64
CA SER A 184 -1.85 -3.92 20.85
C SER A 184 -0.71 -4.56 20.04
N PHE A 185 -0.72 -4.33 18.73
CA PHE A 185 0.33 -4.80 17.82
C PHE A 185 1.43 -3.76 17.58
N CYS A 186 1.19 -2.52 17.99
CA CYS A 186 2.12 -1.41 17.84
C CYS A 186 2.96 -1.27 19.11
N ARG A 187 4.23 -0.96 18.94
CA ARG A 187 5.07 -0.52 20.05
C ARG A 187 4.53 0.78 20.69
N PRO A 188 4.71 0.97 22.01
CA PRO A 188 4.11 2.09 22.75
C PRO A 188 4.76 3.45 22.44
N GLU A 189 5.95 3.49 21.84
CA GLU A 189 6.59 4.76 21.50
C GLU A 189 5.82 5.51 20.41
N ALA A 190 5.58 6.80 20.64
CA ALA A 190 4.83 7.68 19.74
C ALA A 190 5.33 7.69 18.29
N LEU A 191 6.63 7.46 18.08
CA LEU A 191 7.23 7.33 16.74
C LEU A 191 6.55 6.23 15.92
N TYR A 192 6.38 5.04 16.49
CA TYR A 192 5.86 3.89 15.74
C TYR A 192 4.37 4.07 15.45
N TYR A 193 3.59 4.58 16.40
CA TYR A 193 2.17 4.81 16.15
C TYR A 193 1.91 6.01 15.22
N TRP A 194 2.43 7.20 15.53
CA TRP A 194 2.05 8.40 14.79
C TRP A 194 2.78 8.55 13.47
N PHE A 195 4.05 8.15 13.40
CA PHE A 195 4.84 8.33 12.19
C PHE A 195 4.79 7.09 11.28
N TYR A 196 5.05 5.90 11.81
CA TYR A 196 5.08 4.70 10.96
C TYR A 196 3.67 4.22 10.63
N TYR A 197 2.84 3.99 11.64
CA TYR A 197 1.51 3.44 11.46
C TYR A 197 0.53 4.48 10.87
N PHE A 198 0.40 5.66 11.46
CA PHE A 198 -0.57 6.64 10.98
C PHE A 198 -0.07 7.44 9.76
N HIS A 199 1.06 8.14 9.87
CA HIS A 199 1.49 9.10 8.84
C HIS A 199 1.80 8.45 7.48
N PHE A 200 2.52 7.32 7.44
CA PHE A 200 2.79 6.66 6.15
C PHE A 200 1.53 6.14 5.46
N ASN A 201 0.56 5.62 6.23
CA ASN A 201 -0.71 5.15 5.69
C ASN A 201 -1.71 6.28 5.37
N ALA A 202 -1.59 7.45 6.01
CA ALA A 202 -2.50 8.59 5.79
C ALA A 202 -2.53 9.06 4.33
N TRP A 203 -1.43 8.88 3.58
CA TRP A 203 -1.38 9.19 2.15
C TRP A 203 -2.32 8.31 1.33
N TRP A 204 -2.45 7.03 1.67
CA TRP A 204 -3.39 6.08 1.07
C TRP A 204 -4.85 6.29 1.52
N LEU A 205 -5.09 7.15 2.52
CA LEU A 205 -6.43 7.69 2.79
C LEU A 205 -6.72 8.94 1.94
N ALA A 206 -5.82 9.93 2.00
CA ALA A 206 -6.09 11.26 1.48
C ALA A 206 -6.07 11.32 -0.06
N ILE A 207 -5.02 10.78 -0.70
CA ILE A 207 -4.85 10.87 -2.15
C ILE A 207 -5.90 10.03 -2.89
N PRO A 208 -6.13 8.75 -2.53
CA PRO A 208 -7.17 7.96 -3.17
C PRO A 208 -8.57 8.57 -3.03
N SER A 209 -8.91 9.15 -1.86
CA SER A 209 -10.18 9.85 -1.67
C SER A 209 -10.38 11.00 -2.67
N TYR A 210 -9.34 11.82 -2.87
CA TYR A 210 -9.37 12.87 -3.87
C TYR A 210 -9.48 12.32 -5.30
N LEU A 211 -8.75 11.24 -5.63
CA LEU A 211 -8.76 10.64 -6.96
C LEU A 211 -10.10 9.98 -7.30
N ILE A 212 -10.80 9.41 -6.31
CA ILE A 212 -12.19 8.91 -6.45
C ILE A 212 -13.10 10.07 -6.84
N TRP A 213 -13.07 11.17 -6.07
CA TRP A 213 -13.88 12.35 -6.36
C TRP A 213 -13.58 12.90 -7.76
N GLN A 214 -12.29 13.05 -8.10
CA GLN A 214 -11.86 13.53 -9.41
C GLN A 214 -12.37 12.64 -10.56
N SER A 215 -12.22 11.32 -10.45
CA SER A 215 -12.72 10.37 -11.46
C SER A 215 -14.24 10.39 -11.58
N ALA A 216 -14.95 10.47 -10.46
CA ALA A 216 -16.41 10.53 -10.45
C ALA A 216 -16.90 11.80 -11.15
N CYS A 217 -16.39 12.98 -10.78
CA CYS A 217 -16.77 14.24 -11.41
C CYS A 217 -16.49 14.24 -12.92
N ALA A 218 -15.31 13.77 -13.34
CA ALA A 218 -14.96 13.71 -14.76
C ALA A 218 -15.87 12.74 -15.54
N SER A 219 -16.15 11.57 -14.97
CA SER A 219 -17.01 10.56 -15.59
C SER A 219 -18.45 11.06 -15.72
N THR A 220 -19.01 11.66 -14.66
CA THR A 220 -20.34 12.27 -14.68
C THR A 220 -20.44 13.39 -15.71
N ALA A 221 -19.45 14.29 -15.77
CA ALA A 221 -19.45 15.39 -16.74
C ALA A 221 -19.39 14.87 -18.20
N ALA A 222 -18.60 13.82 -18.45
CA ALA A 222 -18.53 13.19 -19.77
C ALA A 222 -19.87 12.56 -20.17
N ILE A 223 -20.51 11.80 -19.27
CA ILE A 223 -21.81 11.15 -19.50
C ILE A 223 -22.90 12.20 -19.76
N ALA A 224 -22.98 13.24 -18.93
CA ALA A 224 -23.96 14.32 -19.09
C ALA A 224 -23.84 15.02 -20.45
N LYS A 225 -22.61 15.26 -20.92
CA LYS A 225 -22.36 15.85 -22.23
C LYS A 225 -22.85 14.96 -23.38
N VAL A 226 -22.66 13.64 -23.28
CA VAL A 226 -23.17 12.69 -24.28
C VAL A 226 -24.70 12.67 -24.29
N GLN A 227 -25.34 12.63 -23.13
CA GLN A 227 -26.81 12.66 -23.01
C GLN A 227 -27.41 13.93 -23.65
N ALA A 228 -26.88 15.12 -23.32
CA ALA A 228 -27.34 16.38 -23.91
C ALA A 228 -27.17 16.42 -25.45
N THR A 229 -26.08 15.85 -25.96
CA THR A 229 -25.82 15.78 -27.41
C THR A 229 -26.83 14.85 -28.10
N GLN A 230 -27.18 13.73 -27.48
CA GLN A 230 -28.19 12.80 -28.02
C GLN A 230 -29.60 13.41 -28.02
N GLU A 231 -29.96 14.19 -27.00
CA GLU A 231 -31.25 14.88 -26.93
C GLU A 231 -31.40 15.96 -28.01
N THR A 232 -30.35 16.76 -28.23
CA THR A 232 -30.35 17.79 -29.29
C THR A 232 -30.35 17.17 -30.69
N GLY A 233 -29.68 16.03 -30.89
CA GLY A 233 -29.73 15.27 -32.14
C GLY A 233 -31.13 14.75 -32.47
N LYS A 234 -31.83 14.18 -31.46
CA LYS A 234 -33.22 13.71 -31.63
C LYS A 234 -34.19 14.83 -32.02
N LYS A 235 -34.04 16.03 -31.44
CA LYS A 235 -34.86 17.21 -31.80
C LYS A 235 -34.63 17.73 -33.22
N LYS A 236 -33.48 17.44 -33.85
CA LYS A 236 -33.18 17.86 -35.23
C LYS A 236 -33.62 16.84 -36.28
N SER A 237 -33.93 15.61 -35.88
CA SER A 237 -34.38 14.52 -36.76
C SER A 237 -35.90 14.29 -36.74
N GLN A 238 -36.62 15.06 -35.92
CA GLN A 238 -38.08 15.20 -35.93
C GLN A 238 -38.46 16.49 -36.64
#